data_AF-A0AAE2YIB1-F1
#
_entry.id   AF-A0AAE2YIB1-F1
#
_cell.length_a   1.000
_cell.length_b   1.000
_cell.length_c   1.000
_cell.angle_alpha   90.00
_cell.angle_beta   90.00
_cell.angle_gamma   90.00
#
_symmetry.space_group_name_H-M   'P 1'
#
loop_
_entity.id
_entity.type
_entity.pdbx_description
1 polymer ?
#
loop_
_entity_poly.entity_id
_entity_poly.type
_entity_poly.pdbx_seq_one_letter_code
_entity_poly.pdbx_strand_id
1 'polypeptide(L)'
;MIAIRHYELLEKGDYEGWRSTLLLHLQATADRSGSSPSFWWNTGRKYVDELGIRYKYLREEKLPYPNARKFLFKRKNPDGSDRGMPVPCLVTLDKDSVWRVEQPSY
;
A
#
# COMPACT_ATOMS: atom_id res chain seq x y z
N MET A 1 -2.33 -11.02 -4.91
CA MET A 1 -3.10 -9.77 -5.12
C MET A 1 -2.15 -8.59 -4.99
N ILE A 2 -2.25 -7.57 -5.87
CA ILE A 2 -1.28 -6.45 -5.91
C ILE A 2 -1.24 -5.65 -4.60
N ALA A 3 -2.38 -5.44 -3.92
CA ALA A 3 -2.42 -4.75 -2.63
C ALA A 3 -1.70 -5.53 -1.51
N ILE A 4 -1.83 -6.86 -1.44
CA ILE A 4 -1.05 -7.68 -0.48
C ILE A 4 0.44 -7.55 -0.79
N ARG A 5 0.81 -7.70 -2.07
CA ARG A 5 2.19 -7.63 -2.51
C ARG A 5 2.83 -6.28 -2.20
N HIS A 6 2.09 -5.19 -2.35
CA HIS A 6 2.51 -3.83 -2.00
C HIS A 6 3.00 -3.73 -0.54
N TYR A 7 2.19 -4.21 0.41
CA TYR A 7 2.58 -4.20 1.83
C TYR A 7 3.71 -5.19 2.14
N GLU A 8 3.74 -6.37 1.53
CA GLU A 8 4.86 -7.31 1.71
C GLU A 8 6.21 -6.71 1.27
N LEU A 9 6.20 -5.95 0.17
CA LEU A 9 7.39 -5.28 -0.36
C LEU A 9 7.83 -4.14 0.55
N LEU A 10 6.88 -3.35 1.07
CA LEU A 10 7.15 -2.38 2.12
C LEU A 10 7.81 -3.05 3.32
N GLU A 11 7.23 -4.14 3.84
CA GLU A 11 7.74 -4.86 5.02
C GLU A 11 9.16 -5.41 4.81
N LYS A 12 9.49 -5.82 3.58
CA LYS A 12 10.81 -6.31 3.19
C LYS A 12 11.84 -5.20 2.94
N GLY A 13 11.41 -3.94 2.90
CA GLY A 13 12.28 -2.82 2.53
C GLY A 13 12.65 -2.80 1.04
N ASP A 14 11.88 -3.49 0.19
CA ASP A 14 12.10 -3.52 -1.26
C ASP A 14 11.43 -2.31 -1.93
N TYR A 15 12.17 -1.20 -2.03
CA TYR A 15 11.66 0.06 -2.59
C TYR A 15 11.26 -0.08 -4.06
N GLU A 16 12.11 -0.65 -4.90
CA GLU A 16 11.83 -0.77 -6.34
C GLU A 16 10.67 -1.72 -6.61
N GLY A 17 10.63 -2.85 -5.89
CA GLY A 17 9.49 -3.74 -5.92
C GLY A 17 8.23 -3.00 -5.48
N TRP A 18 8.26 -2.30 -4.34
CA TRP A 18 7.12 -1.54 -3.83
C TRP A 18 6.64 -0.48 -4.83
N ARG A 19 7.56 0.30 -5.38
CA ARG A 19 7.31 1.32 -6.41
C ARG A 19 6.62 0.72 -7.62
N SER A 20 7.09 -0.43 -8.11
CA SER A 20 6.52 -1.11 -9.29
C SER A 20 5.03 -1.48 -9.15
N THR A 21 4.52 -1.54 -7.92
CA THR A 21 3.10 -1.83 -7.67
C THR A 21 2.17 -0.63 -7.81
N LEU A 22 2.71 0.60 -7.84
CA LEU A 22 1.92 1.84 -7.93
C LEU A 22 1.46 2.13 -9.36
N LEU A 23 0.44 2.96 -9.55
CA LEU A 23 0.09 3.47 -10.89
C LEU A 23 1.29 4.10 -11.59
N LEU A 24 1.38 3.96 -12.92
CA LEU A 24 2.56 4.38 -13.70
C LEU A 24 2.96 5.84 -13.46
N HIS A 25 1.99 6.75 -13.32
CA HIS A 25 2.28 8.16 -13.05
C HIS A 25 2.84 8.40 -11.63
N LEU A 26 2.46 7.58 -10.66
CA LEU A 26 3.01 7.60 -9.30
C LEU A 26 4.43 7.04 -9.29
N GLN A 27 4.69 5.97 -10.05
CA GLN A 27 6.04 5.43 -10.21
C GLN A 27 7.02 6.50 -10.72
N ALA A 28 6.60 7.30 -11.71
CA ALA A 28 7.42 8.37 -12.29
C ALA A 28 7.75 9.52 -11.32
N THR A 29 7.02 9.63 -10.20
CA THR A 29 7.21 10.70 -9.21
C THR A 29 7.73 10.19 -7.88
N ALA A 30 7.91 8.87 -7.72
CA ALA A 30 8.18 8.27 -6.41
C ALA A 30 9.51 8.71 -5.76
N ASP A 31 10.51 9.05 -6.57
CA ASP A 31 11.81 9.55 -6.09
C ASP A 31 11.79 11.06 -5.77
N ARG A 32 10.71 11.78 -6.12
CA ARG A 32 10.62 13.22 -5.88
C ARG A 32 10.25 13.46 -4.42
N SER A 33 11.13 14.12 -3.68
CA SER A 33 10.86 14.53 -2.30
C SER A 33 9.56 15.35 -2.21
N GLY A 34 8.74 15.04 -1.21
CA GLY A 34 7.44 15.68 -0.99
C GLY A 34 6.30 15.14 -1.88
N SER A 35 6.59 14.25 -2.83
CA SER A 35 5.53 13.54 -3.58
C SER A 35 4.77 12.56 -2.66
N SER A 36 3.52 12.27 -3.02
CA SER A 36 2.71 11.29 -2.27
C SER A 36 3.42 9.93 -2.10
N PRO A 37 4.01 9.31 -3.14
CA PRO A 37 4.70 8.04 -2.95
C PRO A 37 5.95 8.14 -2.07
N SER A 38 6.72 9.22 -2.16
CA SER A 38 7.86 9.42 -1.24
C SER A 38 7.40 9.51 0.22
N PHE A 39 6.31 10.23 0.49
CA PHE A 39 5.71 10.34 1.82
C PHE A 39 5.17 9.00 2.32
N TRP A 40 4.49 8.25 1.46
CA TRP A 40 3.96 6.92 1.72
C TRP A 40 5.04 5.92 2.08
N TRP A 41 6.10 5.83 1.29
CA TRP A 41 7.23 4.95 1.57
C TRP A 41 7.84 5.28 2.94
N ASN A 42 8.17 6.55 3.17
CA ASN A 42 8.81 6.97 4.42
C ASN A 42 7.91 6.70 5.64
N THR A 43 6.61 6.98 5.53
CA THR A 43 5.64 6.72 6.60
C THR A 43 5.46 5.23 6.86
N GLY A 44 5.30 4.43 5.80
CA GLY A 44 5.17 2.98 5.91
C GLY A 44 6.43 2.33 6.51
N ARG A 45 7.61 2.74 6.06
CA ARG A 45 8.89 2.27 6.60
C ARG A 45 9.07 2.64 8.06
N LYS A 46 8.70 3.86 8.45
CA LYS A 46 8.67 4.25 9.86
C LYS A 46 7.83 3.30 10.72
N TYR A 47 6.62 2.95 10.26
CA TYR A 47 5.77 1.99 10.98
C TYR A 47 6.37 0.59 11.06
N VAL A 48 6.97 0.10 9.97
CA VAL A 48 7.59 -1.23 9.95
C VAL A 48 8.85 -1.27 10.83
N ASP A 49 9.72 -0.27 10.72
CA ASP A 49 11.06 -0.32 11.30
C ASP A 49 11.09 0.14 12.75
N GLU A 50 10.39 1.22 13.08
CA GLU A 50 10.41 1.77 14.44
C GLU A 50 9.37 1.11 15.35
N LEU A 51 8.23 0.70 14.78
CA LEU A 51 7.09 0.18 15.53
C LEU A 51 6.83 -1.31 15.30
N GLY A 52 7.59 -1.95 14.40
CA GLY A 52 7.46 -3.38 14.10
C GLY A 52 6.10 -3.77 13.50
N ILE A 53 5.41 -2.83 12.86
CA ILE A 53 4.05 -3.05 12.35
C ILE A 53 4.06 -3.97 11.14
N ARG A 54 3.11 -4.90 11.12
CA ARG A 54 2.81 -5.76 9.96
C ARG A 54 1.40 -5.52 9.45
N TYR A 55 1.16 -5.69 8.16
CA TYR A 55 -0.12 -5.49 7.50
C TYR A 55 -0.72 -6.83 7.13
N LYS A 56 -1.92 -7.12 7.63
CA LYS A 56 -2.66 -8.35 7.34
C LYS A 56 -3.92 -8.03 6.56
N TYR A 57 -4.08 -8.66 5.39
CA TYR A 57 -5.31 -8.54 4.60
C TYR A 57 -6.54 -8.92 5.44
N LEU A 58 -7.57 -8.09 5.36
CA LEU A 58 -8.84 -8.29 6.06
C LEU A 58 -9.96 -8.68 5.10
N ARG A 59 -10.30 -7.79 4.17
CA ARG A 59 -11.40 -7.98 3.20
C ARG A 59 -11.30 -7.02 2.02
N GLU A 60 -12.02 -7.32 0.96
CA GLU A 60 -12.30 -6.41 -0.16
C GLU A 60 -13.64 -5.68 0.10
N GLU A 61 -13.67 -4.39 -0.20
CA GLU A 61 -14.88 -3.57 -0.27
C GLU A 61 -15.12 -3.21 -1.74
N LYS A 62 -16.27 -3.64 -2.27
CA LYS A 62 -16.67 -3.31 -3.63
C LYS A 62 -16.98 -1.81 -3.71
N LEU A 63 -16.45 -1.18 -4.75
CA LEU A 63 -16.78 0.19 -5.11
C LEU A 63 -17.82 0.17 -6.25
N PRO A 64 -18.59 1.25 -6.43
CA PRO A 64 -19.55 1.34 -7.55
C PRO A 64 -18.86 1.42 -8.92
N TYR A 65 -17.54 1.65 -8.97
CA TYR A 65 -16.76 1.77 -10.19
C TYR A 65 -16.08 0.44 -10.54
N PRO A 66 -16.26 -0.11 -11.75
CA PRO A 66 -15.73 -1.42 -12.11
C PRO A 66 -14.20 -1.47 -12.19
N ASN A 67 -13.56 -0.31 -12.40
CA ASN A 67 -12.12 -0.18 -12.55
C ASN A 67 -11.41 0.18 -11.24
N ALA A 68 -12.11 0.13 -10.10
CA ALA A 68 -11.55 0.45 -8.79
C ALA A 68 -11.98 -0.58 -7.75
N ARG A 69 -11.05 -0.97 -6.87
CA ARG A 69 -11.27 -1.89 -5.76
C ARG A 69 -10.62 -1.35 -4.51
N LYS A 70 -11.30 -1.42 -3.37
CA LYS A 70 -10.74 -1.05 -2.08
C LYS A 70 -10.48 -2.30 -1.26
N PHE A 71 -9.26 -2.45 -0.75
CA PHE A 71 -8.90 -3.55 0.13
C PHE A 71 -8.57 -3.01 1.51
N LEU A 72 -9.10 -3.63 2.55
CA LEU A 72 -8.80 -3.25 3.94
C LEU A 72 -7.73 -4.18 4.53
N PHE A 73 -6.84 -3.59 5.31
CA PHE A 73 -5.75 -4.27 6.00
C PHE A 73 -5.78 -3.93 7.50
N LYS A 74 -5.60 -4.94 8.34
CA LYS A 74 -5.31 -4.75 9.77
C LYS A 74 -3.83 -4.41 9.92
N ARG A 75 -3.54 -3.43 10.76
CA ARG A 75 -2.18 -3.19 11.27
C ARG A 75 -1.98 -4.03 12.51
N LYS A 76 -0.90 -4.79 12.55
CA LYS A 76 -0.55 -5.71 13.62
C LYS A 76 0.68 -5.19 14.34
N ASN A 77 0.59 -5.05 15.66
CA ASN A 77 1.76 -4.83 16.49
C ASN A 77 2.65 -6.10 16.49
N PRO A 78 3.90 -6.01 16.97
CA PRO A 78 4.80 -7.17 17.07
C PRO A 78 4.24 -8.35 17.87
N ASP A 79 3.40 -8.07 18.88
CA ASP A 79 2.72 -9.07 19.70
C ASP A 79 1.48 -9.71 19.01
N GLY A 80 1.15 -9.27 17.79
CA GLY A 80 0.01 -9.75 17.00
C GLY A 80 -1.33 -9.05 17.28
N SER A 81 -1.38 -8.14 18.26
CA SER A 81 -2.57 -7.33 18.55
C SER A 81 -2.89 -6.35 17.42
N ASP A 82 -4.17 -5.94 17.31
CA ASP A 82 -4.61 -4.98 16.30
C ASP A 82 -4.22 -3.55 16.73
N ARG A 83 -3.66 -2.77 15.78
CA ARG A 83 -3.34 -1.35 15.96
C ARG A 83 -4.36 -0.47 15.23
N GLY A 84 -5.26 0.12 16.01
CA GLY A 84 -6.28 1.04 15.51
C GLY A 84 -7.25 0.38 14.51
N MET A 85 -7.90 1.21 13.71
CA MET A 85 -8.84 0.74 12.68
C MET A 85 -8.10 0.17 11.46
N PRO A 86 -8.73 -0.76 10.71
CA PRO A 86 -8.21 -1.22 9.42
C PRO A 86 -7.99 -0.06 8.45
N VAL A 87 -6.91 -0.14 7.68
CA VAL A 87 -6.52 0.88 6.70
C VAL A 87 -6.84 0.45 5.28
N PRO A 88 -7.28 1.37 4.40
CA PRO A 88 -7.58 1.05 3.02
C PRO A 88 -6.36 1.08 2.10
N CYS A 89 -6.41 0.27 1.06
CA CYS A 89 -5.55 0.34 -0.11
C CYS A 89 -6.44 0.33 -1.35
N LEU A 90 -6.48 1.46 -2.06
CA LEU A 90 -7.20 1.61 -3.32
C LEU A 90 -6.34 1.09 -4.46
N VAL A 91 -6.92 0.20 -5.25
CA VAL A 91 -6.31 -0.38 -6.45
C VAL A 91 -7.20 -0.05 -7.63
N THR A 92 -6.60 0.47 -8.69
CA THR A 92 -7.29 0.93 -9.89
C THR A 92 -6.67 0.27 -11.13
N LEU A 93 -7.49 -0.01 -12.13
CA LEU A 93 -7.04 -0.49 -13.43
C LEU A 93 -6.34 0.65 -14.16
N ASP A 94 -5.03 0.52 -14.36
CA ASP A 94 -4.21 1.52 -15.05
C ASP A 94 -4.42 1.47 -16.58
N LYS A 95 -3.85 2.44 -17.30
CA LYS A 95 -4.05 2.64 -18.75
C LYS A 95 -3.62 1.47 -19.63
N ASP A 96 -2.73 0.62 -19.14
CA ASP A 96 -2.24 -0.60 -19.81
C ASP A 96 -3.02 -1.85 -19.38
N SER A 97 -4.20 -1.67 -18.79
CA SER A 97 -5.08 -2.75 -18.30
C SER A 97 -4.47 -3.59 -17.18
N VAL A 98 -3.54 -3.03 -16.40
CA VAL A 98 -2.97 -3.68 -15.21
C VAL A 98 -3.49 -3.04 -13.93
N TRP A 99 -3.93 -3.85 -12.98
CA TRP A 99 -4.35 -3.38 -11.66
C TRP A 99 -3.14 -2.94 -10.83
N ARG A 100 -3.13 -1.68 -10.39
CA ARG A 100 -2.05 -1.10 -9.59
C ARG A 100 -2.58 -0.29 -8.42
N VAL A 101 -1.73 -0.10 -7.42
CA VAL A 101 -2.04 0.69 -6.23
C VAL A 101 -2.10 2.16 -6.61
N GLU A 102 -3.26 2.77 -6.36
CA GLU A 102 -3.47 4.21 -6.51
C GLU A 102 -3.21 4.94 -5.20
N GLN A 103 -3.72 4.41 -4.10
CA GLN A 103 -3.65 5.07 -2.80
C GLN A 103 -3.58 4.05 -1.66
N PRO A 104 -2.39 3.79 -1.11
CA PRO A 104 -2.23 3.02 0.12
C PRO A 104 -2.44 3.91 1.36
N SER A 105 -2.72 3.28 2.50
CA SER A 105 -2.69 3.91 3.82
C SER A 105 -1.82 3.09 4.78
N TYR A 106 -1.10 3.77 5.67
CA TYR A 106 -0.12 3.17 6.59
C TYR A 106 -0.44 3.48 8.05
#